data_AF-A0A6N8HL74-F1
#
_entry.id   AF-A0A6N8HL74-F1
#
_cell.length_a   1.000
_cell.length_b   1.000
_cell.length_c   1.000
_cell.angle_alpha   90.00
_cell.angle_beta   90.00
_cell.angle_gamma   90.00
#
_symmetry.space_group_name_H-M   'P 1'
#
loop_
_entity.id
_entity.type
_entity.pdbx_description
1 polymer ?
#
loop_
_entity_poly.entity_id
_entity_poly.type
_entity_poly.pdbx_seq_one_letter_code
_entity_poly.pdbx_strand_id
1 'polypeptide(L)'
;MNFARVLEAIKAIIKGNALLFTVLTIFFYKTVSNAADQGLTQLLNMNNESIYTYNYSFGMTGLLLIIPAALFTLLIIKGLLLIKNKFKPSANPHELGFPTLSQVWTLIKLLGKAFLWIFSAIGLFIFWLASVLSPGSSGGGGASSGRGAVGGRPSAPVDNSNLKREAEFQARQKQKEADYAKRQLGKQLGYNAGYAPEVNKRLNRANAMQREANEAAKRARNL
;
A
#
# COMPACT_ATOMS: atom_id res chain seq x y z
N MET A 1 35.70 -1.83 -3.59
CA MET A 1 35.66 -2.45 -2.24
C MET A 1 35.41 -3.95 -2.45
N ASN A 2 36.31 -4.85 -2.01
CA ASN A 2 36.23 -6.28 -2.33
C ASN A 2 35.02 -6.94 -1.62
N PHE A 3 34.09 -7.50 -2.37
CA PHE A 3 32.87 -8.16 -1.86
C PHE A 3 33.19 -9.27 -0.86
N ALA A 4 34.26 -10.04 -1.12
CA ALA A 4 34.75 -11.08 -0.21
C ALA A 4 35.08 -10.54 1.19
N ARG A 5 35.72 -9.36 1.29
CA ARG A 5 36.04 -8.74 2.59
C ARG A 5 34.80 -8.31 3.36
N VAL A 6 33.75 -7.87 2.66
CA VAL A 6 32.48 -7.50 3.27
C VAL A 6 31.78 -8.72 3.84
N LEU A 7 31.76 -9.82 3.08
CA LEU A 7 31.18 -11.10 3.51
C LEU A 7 31.87 -11.68 4.75
N GLU A 8 33.21 -11.65 4.79
CA GLU A 8 33.94 -12.10 5.98
C GLU A 8 33.65 -11.24 7.20
N ALA A 9 33.61 -9.91 7.04
CA ALA A 9 33.25 -9.01 8.13
C ALA A 9 31.84 -9.28 8.67
N ILE A 10 30.87 -9.51 7.78
CA ILE A 10 29.49 -9.86 8.17
C ILE A 10 29.47 -11.19 8.94
N LYS A 11 30.17 -12.22 8.44
CA LYS A 11 30.26 -13.53 9.11
C LYS A 11 30.86 -13.40 10.51
N ALA A 12 31.92 -12.60 10.67
CA ALA A 12 32.54 -12.37 11.97
C ALA A 12 31.58 -11.69 12.97
N ILE A 13 30.82 -10.69 12.52
CA ILE A 13 29.82 -9.99 13.34
C ILE A 13 28.71 -10.94 13.78
N ILE A 14 28.22 -11.78 12.87
CA ILE A 14 27.14 -12.72 13.16
C ILE A 14 27.62 -13.81 14.13
N LYS A 15 28.84 -14.36 13.95
CA LYS A 15 29.32 -15.49 14.78
C LYS A 15 29.36 -15.16 16.28
N GLY A 16 29.67 -13.92 16.65
CA GLY A 16 29.69 -13.47 18.05
C GLY A 16 28.32 -13.04 18.61
N ASN A 17 27.35 -12.73 17.75
CA ASN A 17 26.07 -12.14 18.15
C ASN A 17 24.87 -12.82 17.44
N ALA A 18 24.98 -14.10 17.09
CA ALA A 18 24.02 -14.77 16.21
C ALA A 18 22.59 -14.77 16.77
N LEU A 19 22.45 -14.99 18.08
CA LEU A 19 21.16 -14.96 18.77
C LEU A 19 20.54 -13.56 18.72
N LEU A 20 21.32 -12.53 19.09
CA LEU A 20 20.87 -11.13 19.07
C LEU A 20 20.51 -10.67 17.66
N PHE A 21 21.31 -11.06 16.65
CA PHE A 21 21.02 -10.82 15.24
C PHE A 21 19.70 -11.46 14.81
N THR A 22 19.46 -12.72 15.18
CA THR A 22 18.25 -13.45 14.80
C THR A 22 17.01 -12.83 15.45
N VAL A 23 17.07 -12.54 16.76
CA VAL A 23 15.96 -11.92 17.50
C VAL A 23 15.61 -10.54 16.95
N LEU A 24 16.61 -9.67 16.74
CA LEU A 24 16.39 -8.34 16.16
C LEU A 24 15.84 -8.42 14.73
N THR A 25 16.36 -9.33 13.91
CA THR A 25 15.87 -9.52 12.53
C THR A 25 14.40 -9.92 12.52
N ILE A 26 13.99 -10.87 13.37
CA ILE A 26 12.58 -11.28 13.50
C ILE A 26 11.71 -10.11 13.99
N PHE A 27 12.20 -9.35 14.98
CA PHE A 27 11.49 -8.19 15.51
C PHE A 27 11.27 -7.10 14.44
N PHE A 28 12.32 -6.74 13.72
CA PHE A 28 12.25 -5.76 12.63
C PHE A 28 11.38 -6.26 11.49
N TYR A 29 11.53 -7.52 11.10
CA TYR A 29 10.70 -8.15 10.08
C TYR A 29 9.21 -8.02 10.42
N LYS A 30 8.79 -8.39 11.63
CA LYS A 30 7.39 -8.26 12.07
C LYS A 30 6.92 -6.81 12.04
N THR A 31 7.74 -5.89 12.55
CA THR A 31 7.38 -4.47 12.60
C THR A 31 7.19 -3.89 11.20
N VAL A 32 8.13 -4.15 10.31
CA VAL A 32 8.10 -3.68 8.92
C VAL A 32 6.97 -4.35 8.14
N SER A 33 6.74 -5.65 8.32
CA SER A 33 5.63 -6.37 7.67
C SER A 33 4.27 -5.81 8.08
N ASN A 34 4.06 -5.58 9.39
CA ASN A 34 2.81 -5.00 9.87
C ASN A 34 2.60 -3.58 9.33
N ALA A 35 3.65 -2.75 9.31
CA ALA A 35 3.58 -1.41 8.75
C ALA A 35 3.30 -1.44 7.23
N ALA A 36 3.90 -2.38 6.51
CA ALA A 36 3.67 -2.56 5.08
C ALA A 36 2.24 -3.01 4.79
N ASP A 37 1.68 -3.96 5.55
CA ASP A 37 0.30 -4.42 5.40
C ASP A 37 -0.71 -3.29 5.67
N GLN A 38 -0.48 -2.51 6.73
CA GLN A 38 -1.31 -1.34 7.05
C GLN A 38 -1.19 -0.25 5.98
N GLY A 39 0.04 0.06 5.55
CA GLY A 39 0.31 1.07 4.52
C GLY A 39 -0.30 0.69 3.17
N LEU A 40 -0.19 -0.58 2.78
CA LEU A 40 -0.78 -1.10 1.54
C LEU A 40 -2.31 -1.06 1.61
N THR A 41 -2.89 -1.45 2.75
CA THR A 41 -4.33 -1.36 3.00
C THR A 41 -4.83 0.08 2.94
N GLN A 42 -4.09 1.04 3.51
CA GLN A 42 -4.45 2.46 3.42
C GLN A 42 -4.33 2.98 2.00
N LEU A 43 -3.20 2.74 1.31
CA LEU A 43 -2.97 3.22 -0.05
C LEU A 43 -4.01 2.70 -1.04
N LEU A 44 -4.35 1.41 -0.97
CA LEU A 44 -5.31 0.81 -1.90
C LEU A 44 -6.75 1.21 -1.59
N ASN A 45 -7.08 1.56 -0.35
CA ASN A 45 -8.41 2.05 0.01
C ASN A 45 -8.55 3.57 -0.14
N MET A 46 -7.46 4.35 -0.21
CA MET A 46 -7.51 5.81 -0.37
C MET A 46 -8.20 6.26 -1.66
N ASN A 47 -8.03 5.51 -2.76
CA ASN A 47 -8.62 5.84 -4.06
C ASN A 47 -9.83 4.97 -4.43
N ASN A 48 -10.24 4.04 -3.55
CA ASN A 48 -11.33 3.12 -3.85
C ASN A 48 -12.61 3.62 -3.18
N GLU A 49 -13.54 4.19 -3.97
CA GLU A 49 -14.86 4.60 -3.48
C GLU A 49 -15.77 3.41 -3.06
N SER A 50 -15.24 2.19 -3.18
CA SER A 50 -15.93 0.96 -2.82
C SER A 50 -16.27 0.95 -1.32
N ILE A 51 -17.47 0.46 -1.00
CA ILE A 51 -18.00 0.37 0.37
C ILE A 51 -17.27 -0.73 1.19
N TYR A 52 -16.36 -1.48 0.55
CA TYR A 52 -15.63 -2.59 1.15
C TYR A 52 -14.21 -2.17 1.50
N THR A 53 -13.82 -2.40 2.75
CA THR A 53 -12.42 -2.29 3.17
C THR A 53 -11.73 -3.61 2.83
N TYR A 54 -10.87 -3.59 1.82
CA TYR A 54 -10.05 -4.76 1.52
C TYR A 54 -8.84 -4.76 2.47
N ASN A 55 -8.68 -5.85 3.22
CA ASN A 55 -7.49 -6.07 4.04
C ASN A 55 -6.44 -6.74 3.15
N TYR A 56 -5.39 -6.00 2.82
CA TYR A 56 -4.28 -6.53 2.05
C TYR A 56 -3.18 -6.97 3.01
N SER A 57 -2.68 -8.18 2.81
CA SER A 57 -1.48 -8.68 3.46
C SER A 57 -0.50 -9.16 2.40
N PHE A 58 0.78 -8.86 2.59
CA PHE A 58 1.85 -9.36 1.73
C PHE A 58 1.96 -10.90 1.78
N GLY A 59 1.45 -11.57 2.81
CA GLY A 59 1.50 -13.04 2.89
C GLY A 59 2.92 -13.59 2.70
N MET A 60 3.08 -14.60 1.82
CA MET A 60 4.40 -15.19 1.53
C MET A 60 5.37 -14.22 0.84
N THR A 61 4.89 -13.24 0.06
CA THR A 61 5.80 -12.24 -0.56
C THR A 61 6.41 -11.32 0.48
N GLY A 62 5.81 -11.26 1.68
CA GLY A 62 6.38 -10.61 2.85
C GLY A 62 7.77 -11.15 3.21
N LEU A 63 8.13 -12.40 2.87
CA LEU A 63 9.48 -12.94 3.10
C LEU A 63 10.59 -12.11 2.44
N LEU A 64 10.29 -11.37 1.35
CA LEU A 64 11.26 -10.44 0.75
C LEU A 64 11.69 -9.33 1.71
N LEU A 65 10.86 -8.98 2.69
CA LEU A 65 11.16 -7.97 3.72
C LEU A 65 12.18 -8.45 4.77
N ILE A 66 12.50 -9.76 4.82
CA ILE A 66 13.57 -10.27 5.71
C ILE A 66 14.93 -9.68 5.32
N ILE A 67 15.21 -9.51 4.03
CA ILE A 67 16.50 -9.00 3.55
C ILE A 67 16.77 -7.58 4.08
N PRO A 68 15.89 -6.58 3.87
CA PRO A 68 16.11 -5.24 4.43
C PRO A 68 16.11 -5.25 5.96
N ALA A 69 15.30 -6.08 6.62
CA ALA A 69 15.31 -6.21 8.09
C ALA A 69 16.66 -6.75 8.62
N ALA A 70 17.24 -7.76 7.97
CA ALA A 70 18.53 -8.33 8.31
C ALA A 70 19.67 -7.31 8.11
N LEU A 71 19.65 -6.57 6.99
CA LEU A 71 20.61 -5.50 6.73
C LEU A 71 20.53 -4.38 7.78
N PHE A 72 19.31 -3.99 8.16
CA PHE A 72 19.10 -3.00 9.20
C PHE A 72 19.62 -3.48 10.56
N THR A 73 19.39 -4.75 10.88
CA THR A 73 19.91 -5.36 12.10
C THR A 73 21.44 -5.36 12.13
N LEU A 74 22.10 -5.69 11.00
CA LEU A 74 23.56 -5.60 10.89
C LEU A 74 24.08 -4.18 11.14
N LEU A 75 23.39 -3.15 10.63
CA LEU A 75 23.76 -1.75 10.87
C LEU A 75 23.69 -1.39 12.35
N ILE A 76 22.64 -1.83 13.05
CA ILE A 76 22.48 -1.59 14.49
C ILE A 76 23.58 -2.29 15.29
N ILE A 77 23.84 -3.57 15.01
CA ILE A 77 24.90 -4.33 15.70
C ILE A 77 26.25 -3.68 15.46
N LYS A 78 26.55 -3.29 14.22
CA LYS A 78 27.80 -2.59 13.89
C LYS A 78 27.91 -1.26 14.62
N GLY A 79 26.82 -0.49 14.71
CA GLY A 79 26.74 0.75 15.49
C GLY A 79 27.02 0.51 16.97
N LEU A 80 26.39 -0.49 17.57
CA LEU A 80 26.61 -0.91 18.97
C LEU A 80 28.05 -1.35 19.23
N LEU A 81 28.66 -2.11 18.30
CA LEU A 81 30.06 -2.52 18.43
C LEU A 81 31.03 -1.32 18.30
N LEU A 82 30.75 -0.38 17.41
CA LEU A 82 31.54 0.86 17.29
C LEU A 82 31.48 1.70 18.56
N ILE A 83 30.29 1.79 19.18
CA ILE A 83 30.10 2.39 20.50
C ILE A 83 30.96 1.63 21.51
N LYS A 84 30.73 0.32 21.68
CA LYS A 84 31.46 -0.51 22.66
C LYS A 84 33.00 -0.39 22.53
N ASN A 85 33.52 -0.37 21.31
CA ASN A 85 34.96 -0.26 21.07
C ASN A 85 35.52 1.14 21.39
N LYS A 86 34.73 2.20 21.20
CA LYS A 86 35.07 3.55 21.67
C LYS A 86 34.95 3.70 23.19
N PHE A 87 34.11 2.90 23.84
CA PHE A 87 33.88 2.87 25.28
C PHE A 87 34.66 1.79 26.01
N LYS A 88 35.82 1.33 25.49
CA LYS A 88 36.71 0.54 26.34
C LYS A 88 37.10 1.41 27.54
N PRO A 89 36.90 0.93 28.78
CA PRO A 89 37.27 1.70 29.95
C PRO A 89 38.76 2.03 29.84
N SER A 90 39.05 3.32 29.85
CA SER A 90 40.40 3.80 30.13
C SER A 90 40.87 3.11 31.41
N ALA A 91 42.15 2.77 31.52
CA ALA A 91 42.71 2.08 32.68
C ALA A 91 42.53 2.84 34.02
N ASN A 92 41.97 4.04 33.98
CA ASN A 92 41.62 4.87 35.12
C ASN A 92 40.13 4.66 35.49
N PRO A 93 39.82 3.95 36.59
CA PRO A 93 38.44 3.65 37.02
C PRO A 93 37.62 4.89 37.46
N HIS A 94 38.22 6.07 37.54
CA HIS A 94 37.54 7.32 37.88
C HIS A 94 36.91 8.04 36.68
N GLU A 95 37.22 7.63 35.45
CA GLU A 95 36.57 8.13 34.24
C GLU A 95 35.62 7.06 33.68
N LEU A 96 34.57 6.72 34.44
CA LEU A 96 33.37 6.13 33.86
C LEU A 96 32.67 7.21 33.00
N GLY A 97 33.25 7.49 31.85
CA GLY A 97 32.73 8.42 30.87
C GLY A 97 31.46 7.84 30.27
N PHE A 98 30.31 8.18 30.86
CA PHE A 98 29.03 8.03 30.19
C PHE A 98 29.12 8.70 28.80
N PRO A 99 28.51 8.11 27.76
CA PRO A 99 28.48 8.74 26.45
C PRO A 99 27.97 10.16 26.59
N THR A 100 28.77 11.15 26.18
CA THR A 100 28.31 12.52 26.12
C THR A 100 27.10 12.56 25.19
N LEU A 101 26.06 13.30 25.56
CA LEU A 101 24.81 13.39 24.79
C LEU A 101 25.07 13.72 23.30
N SER A 102 26.15 14.45 23.00
CA SER A 102 26.60 14.76 21.64
C SER A 102 27.00 13.52 20.83
N GLN A 103 27.64 12.52 21.43
CA GLN A 103 28.02 11.28 20.75
C GLN A 103 26.78 10.41 20.45
N VAL A 104 25.84 10.33 21.39
CA VAL A 104 24.55 9.66 21.15
C VAL A 104 23.79 10.37 20.02
N TRP A 105 23.78 11.69 20.02
CA TRP A 105 23.12 12.49 19.00
C TRP A 105 23.73 12.30 17.60
N THR A 106 25.05 12.23 17.49
CA THR A 106 25.71 11.96 16.20
C THR A 106 25.37 10.57 15.65
N LEU A 107 25.25 9.56 16.52
CA LEU A 107 24.81 8.22 16.14
C LEU A 107 23.35 8.21 15.67
N ILE A 108 22.45 8.89 16.38
CA ILE A 108 21.05 9.05 15.97
C ILE A 108 20.97 9.70 14.60
N LYS A 109 21.75 10.78 14.35
CA LYS A 109 21.81 11.42 13.03
C LYS A 109 22.31 10.47 11.93
N LEU A 110 23.31 9.65 12.22
CA LEU A 110 23.90 8.74 11.26
C LEU A 110 22.95 7.57 10.94
N LEU A 111 22.28 7.03 11.95
CA LEU A 111 21.19 6.05 11.80
C LEU A 111 20.01 6.64 11.02
N GLY A 112 19.60 7.87 11.32
CA GLY A 112 18.52 8.57 10.60
C GLY A 112 18.85 8.77 9.12
N LYS A 113 20.10 9.17 8.80
CA LYS A 113 20.55 9.27 7.40
C LYS A 113 20.55 7.91 6.70
N ALA A 114 21.07 6.87 7.35
CA ALA A 114 21.07 5.52 6.79
C ALA A 114 19.64 5.01 6.54
N PHE A 115 18.72 5.27 7.47
CA PHE A 115 17.31 4.92 7.34
C PHE A 115 16.64 5.60 6.15
N LEU A 116 16.87 6.92 5.99
CA LEU A 116 16.39 7.70 4.84
C LEU A 116 16.93 7.15 3.51
N TRP A 117 18.21 6.78 3.45
CA TRP A 117 18.81 6.18 2.25
C TRP A 117 18.18 4.83 1.92
N ILE A 118 17.95 3.97 2.92
CA ILE A 118 17.29 2.66 2.72
C ILE A 118 15.85 2.85 2.24
N PHE A 119 15.08 3.74 2.87
CA PHE A 119 13.70 4.02 2.46
C PHE A 119 13.64 4.60 1.04
N SER A 120 14.54 5.52 0.70
CA SER A 120 14.65 6.07 -0.66
C SER A 120 14.98 4.97 -1.68
N ALA A 121 15.94 4.08 -1.37
CA ALA A 121 16.29 2.96 -2.22
C ALA A 121 15.13 1.98 -2.42
N ILE A 122 14.38 1.67 -1.35
CA ILE A 122 13.17 0.83 -1.43
C ILE A 122 12.09 1.51 -2.26
N GLY A 123 11.85 2.81 -2.07
CA GLY A 123 10.89 3.58 -2.85
C GLY A 123 11.23 3.60 -4.34
N LEU A 124 12.50 3.84 -4.68
CA LEU A 124 13.00 3.76 -6.06
C LEU A 124 12.87 2.35 -6.62
N PHE A 125 13.13 1.32 -5.82
CA PHE A 125 12.97 -0.07 -6.23
C PHE A 125 11.51 -0.40 -6.53
N ILE A 126 10.57 0.00 -5.67
CA ILE A 126 9.13 -0.18 -5.89
C ILE A 126 8.67 0.58 -7.14
N PHE A 127 9.13 1.83 -7.32
CA PHE A 127 8.83 2.63 -8.50
C PHE A 127 9.35 1.95 -9.78
N TRP A 128 10.59 1.46 -9.75
CA TRP A 128 11.17 0.70 -10.85
C TRP A 128 10.38 -0.59 -11.12
N LEU A 129 10.03 -1.35 -10.07
CA LEU A 129 9.23 -2.57 -10.20
C LEU A 129 7.87 -2.28 -10.82
N ALA A 130 7.20 -1.21 -10.40
CA ALA A 130 5.95 -0.75 -10.97
C ALA A 130 6.11 -0.35 -12.44
N SER A 131 7.21 0.31 -12.81
CA SER A 131 7.48 0.67 -14.21
C SER A 131 7.72 -0.54 -15.12
N VAL A 132 8.35 -1.60 -14.60
CA VAL A 132 8.63 -2.84 -15.34
C VAL A 132 7.40 -3.74 -15.43
N LEU A 133 6.60 -3.80 -14.35
CA LEU A 133 5.43 -4.66 -14.26
C LEU A 133 4.15 -4.02 -14.80
N SER A 134 4.12 -2.69 -14.98
CA SER A 134 3.00 -2.04 -15.67
C SER A 134 3.08 -2.45 -17.14
N PRO A 135 2.18 -3.32 -17.64
CA PRO A 135 2.16 -3.67 -19.05
C PRO A 135 1.91 -2.38 -19.79
N GLY A 136 2.88 -1.99 -20.63
CA GLY A 136 2.89 -0.69 -21.27
C GLY A 136 1.52 -0.37 -21.85
N SER A 137 0.78 0.53 -21.21
CA SER A 137 -0.10 1.43 -21.93
C SER A 137 0.86 2.29 -22.74
N SER A 138 1.29 1.76 -23.89
CA SER A 138 1.76 2.53 -25.02
C SER A 138 0.67 3.55 -25.30
N GLY A 139 0.80 4.71 -24.64
CA GLY A 139 -0.01 5.88 -24.88
C GLY A 139 0.26 6.28 -26.31
N GLY A 140 -0.53 5.73 -27.21
CA GLY A 140 -0.58 6.12 -28.60
C GLY A 140 -0.83 7.61 -28.62
N GLY A 141 0.16 8.35 -29.12
CA GLY A 141 -0.02 9.73 -29.53
C GLY A 141 -1.07 9.76 -30.64
N GLY A 142 -2.33 9.92 -30.25
CA GLY A 142 -3.43 10.21 -31.15
C GLY A 142 -3.25 11.62 -31.67
N ALA A 143 -2.50 11.75 -32.76
CA ALA A 143 -2.50 12.96 -33.58
C ALA A 143 -3.93 13.24 -34.03
N SER A 144 -4.55 14.26 -33.44
CA SER A 144 -5.84 14.79 -33.88
C SER A 144 -5.63 15.48 -35.23
N SER A 145 -5.74 14.69 -36.29
CA SER A 145 -5.81 15.17 -37.67
C SER A 145 -7.25 15.04 -38.17
N GLY A 146 -7.70 16.11 -38.84
CA GLY A 146 -8.73 16.01 -39.87
C GLY A 146 -10.18 15.92 -39.40
N ARG A 147 -10.81 17.08 -39.20
CA ARG A 147 -12.24 17.25 -39.51
C ARG A 147 -12.42 17.00 -41.02
N GLY A 148 -12.70 15.75 -41.39
CA GLY A 148 -13.19 15.36 -42.71
C GLY A 148 -14.70 15.16 -42.63
N ALA A 149 -15.47 16.14 -43.10
CA ALA A 149 -16.89 15.98 -43.36
C ALA A 149 -17.06 15.08 -44.59
N VAL A 150 -17.54 13.85 -44.39
CA VAL A 150 -17.92 12.95 -45.49
C VAL A 150 -19.27 12.32 -45.19
N GLY A 151 -20.26 12.74 -45.98
CA GLY A 151 -21.20 11.86 -46.66
C GLY A 151 -22.13 11.02 -45.80
N GLY A 152 -23.36 11.49 -45.63
CA GLY A 152 -24.47 10.70 -45.13
C GLY A 152 -24.68 9.41 -45.92
N ARG A 153 -24.72 8.30 -45.19
CA ARG A 153 -25.42 7.07 -45.58
C ARG A 153 -26.62 6.90 -44.66
N PRO A 154 -27.80 6.56 -45.17
CA PRO A 154 -28.97 6.32 -44.33
C PRO A 154 -28.72 5.08 -43.47
N SER A 155 -28.79 5.28 -42.16
CA SER A 155 -28.66 4.21 -41.16
C SER A 155 -29.78 3.20 -41.35
N ALA A 156 -29.42 1.92 -41.45
CA ALA A 156 -30.33 0.80 -41.28
C ALA A 156 -31.07 0.94 -39.93
N PRO A 157 -32.34 0.48 -39.82
CA PRO A 157 -33.09 0.58 -38.58
C PRO A 157 -32.33 -0.15 -37.46
N VAL A 158 -31.87 0.62 -36.47
CA VAL A 158 -31.27 0.07 -35.26
C VAL A 158 -32.34 -0.72 -34.54
N ASP A 159 -32.09 -2.00 -34.34
CA ASP A 159 -33.02 -2.93 -33.70
C ASP A 159 -33.15 -2.55 -32.21
N ASN A 160 -34.15 -1.70 -31.90
CA ASN A 160 -34.45 -1.17 -30.56
C ASN A 160 -34.60 -2.26 -29.50
N SER A 161 -34.87 -3.50 -29.89
CA SER A 161 -35.00 -4.65 -29.00
C SER A 161 -33.71 -4.94 -28.22
N ASN A 162 -32.54 -4.78 -28.84
CA ASN A 162 -31.25 -5.05 -28.20
C ASN A 162 -30.88 -3.94 -27.21
N LEU A 163 -31.13 -2.68 -27.56
CA LEU A 163 -30.92 -1.52 -26.69
C LEU A 163 -31.82 -1.58 -25.44
N LYS A 164 -33.07 -1.98 -25.63
CA LYS A 164 -34.02 -2.18 -24.52
C LYS A 164 -33.56 -3.28 -23.57
N ARG A 165 -33.10 -4.41 -24.11
CA ARG A 165 -32.60 -5.55 -23.32
C ARG A 165 -31.33 -5.21 -22.53
N GLU A 166 -30.42 -4.45 -23.12
CA GLU A 166 -29.21 -3.99 -22.45
C GLU A 166 -29.52 -2.99 -21.33
N ALA A 167 -30.42 -2.03 -21.60
CA ALA A 167 -30.87 -1.07 -20.59
C ALA A 167 -31.60 -1.74 -19.41
N GLU A 168 -32.45 -2.74 -19.68
CA GLU A 168 -33.09 -3.55 -18.65
C GLU A 168 -32.09 -4.37 -17.82
N PHE A 169 -31.07 -4.94 -18.47
CA PHE A 169 -30.02 -5.69 -17.77
C PHE A 169 -29.22 -4.79 -16.83
N GLN A 170 -28.82 -3.61 -17.29
CA GLN A 170 -28.12 -2.62 -16.47
C GLN A 170 -28.99 -2.14 -15.30
N ALA A 171 -30.28 -1.88 -15.53
CA ALA A 171 -31.20 -1.51 -14.47
C ALA A 171 -31.32 -2.60 -13.40
N ARG A 172 -31.42 -3.88 -13.79
CA ARG A 172 -31.46 -5.01 -12.85
C ARG A 172 -30.19 -5.16 -12.02
N GLN A 173 -29.01 -4.92 -12.62
CA GLN A 173 -27.75 -4.96 -11.87
C GLN A 173 -27.69 -3.85 -10.82
N LYS A 174 -28.02 -2.61 -11.19
CA LYS A 174 -28.07 -1.48 -10.24
C LYS A 174 -29.08 -1.71 -9.12
N GLN A 175 -30.21 -2.34 -9.42
CA GLN A 175 -31.22 -2.68 -8.42
C GLN A 175 -30.72 -3.74 -7.42
N LYS A 176 -30.03 -4.78 -7.90
CA LYS A 176 -29.38 -5.79 -7.03
C LYS A 176 -28.32 -5.18 -6.13
N GLU A 177 -27.51 -4.26 -6.66
CA GLU A 177 -26.49 -3.54 -5.89
C GLU A 177 -27.12 -2.68 -4.78
N ALA A 178 -28.18 -1.94 -5.10
CA ALA A 178 -28.92 -1.13 -4.14
C ALA A 178 -29.57 -1.99 -3.03
N ASP A 179 -30.22 -3.09 -3.39
CA ASP A 179 -30.85 -4.00 -2.43
C ASP A 179 -29.82 -4.68 -1.51
N TYR A 180 -28.68 -5.06 -2.07
CA TYR A 180 -27.58 -5.64 -1.29
C TYR A 180 -26.98 -4.61 -0.32
N ALA A 181 -26.72 -3.39 -0.78
CA ALA A 181 -26.21 -2.31 0.05
C ALA A 181 -27.16 -2.01 1.23
N LYS A 182 -28.48 -2.00 0.97
CA LYS A 182 -29.51 -1.81 2.00
C LYS A 182 -29.52 -2.94 3.03
N ARG A 183 -29.38 -4.19 2.60
CA ARG A 183 -29.28 -5.36 3.52
C ARG A 183 -28.03 -5.28 4.41
N GLN A 184 -26.89 -4.89 3.86
CA GLN A 184 -25.65 -4.75 4.62
C GLN A 184 -25.72 -3.58 5.62
N LEU A 185 -26.31 -2.46 5.21
CA LEU A 185 -26.57 -1.34 6.13
C LEU A 185 -27.46 -1.79 7.30
N GLY A 186 -28.52 -2.57 7.03
CA GLY A 186 -29.38 -3.14 8.07
C GLY A 186 -28.61 -4.03 9.07
N LYS A 187 -27.66 -4.85 8.58
CA LYS A 187 -26.79 -5.67 9.43
C LYS A 187 -25.87 -4.81 10.30
N GLN A 188 -25.27 -3.76 9.75
CA GLN A 188 -24.38 -2.85 10.49
C GLN A 188 -25.15 -2.02 11.53
N LEU A 189 -26.36 -1.59 11.20
CA LEU A 189 -27.26 -0.86 12.10
C LEU A 189 -27.67 -1.70 13.32
N GLY A 190 -27.86 -3.00 13.14
CA GLY A 190 -28.13 -3.92 14.24
C GLY A 190 -26.97 -4.08 15.23
N TYR A 191 -25.72 -3.88 14.78
CA TYR A 191 -24.53 -4.01 15.61
C TYR A 191 -24.03 -2.70 16.22
N ASN A 192 -24.36 -1.54 15.63
CA ASN A 192 -23.74 -0.26 15.99
C ASN A 192 -24.72 0.93 15.90
N ALA A 193 -25.83 0.86 16.63
CA ALA A 193 -26.88 1.88 16.63
C ALA A 193 -26.43 3.29 17.10
N GLY A 194 -25.26 3.42 17.73
CA GLY A 194 -24.75 4.68 18.29
C GLY A 194 -24.10 5.66 17.29
N TYR A 195 -23.76 5.24 16.07
CA TYR A 195 -23.06 6.08 15.07
C TYR A 195 -24.03 6.73 14.06
N ALA A 196 -24.90 7.61 14.54
CA ALA A 196 -25.93 8.27 13.73
C ALA A 196 -25.44 9.07 12.48
N PRO A 197 -24.34 9.85 12.52
CA PRO A 197 -24.01 10.73 11.39
C PRO A 197 -23.44 10.00 10.15
N GLU A 198 -22.66 8.93 10.33
CA GLU A 198 -22.15 8.13 9.20
C GLU A 198 -23.22 7.24 8.58
N VAL A 199 -24.13 6.71 9.41
CA VAL A 199 -25.27 5.92 8.96
C VAL A 199 -26.17 6.74 8.04
N ASN A 200 -26.46 8.00 8.40
CA ASN A 200 -27.29 8.88 7.57
C ASN A 200 -26.66 9.16 6.19
N LYS A 201 -25.33 9.36 6.13
CA LYS A 201 -24.64 9.52 4.84
C LYS A 201 -24.74 8.26 3.97
N ARG A 202 -24.55 7.08 4.57
CA ARG A 202 -24.65 5.79 3.85
C ARG A 202 -26.08 5.49 3.41
N LEU A 203 -27.08 5.83 4.22
CA LEU A 203 -28.50 5.70 3.89
C LEU A 203 -28.88 6.62 2.73
N ASN A 204 -28.42 7.87 2.74
CA ASN A 204 -28.65 8.82 1.64
C ASN A 204 -28.01 8.35 0.33
N ARG A 205 -26.81 7.75 0.39
CA ARG A 205 -26.14 7.15 -0.78
C ARG A 205 -26.92 5.96 -1.33
N ALA A 206 -27.40 5.06 -0.47
CA ALA A 206 -28.22 3.92 -0.89
C ALA A 206 -29.55 4.37 -1.53
N ASN A 207 -30.20 5.40 -0.96
CA ASN A 207 -31.42 5.97 -1.53
C ASN A 207 -31.15 6.66 -2.88
N ALA A 208 -30.01 7.31 -3.07
CA ALA A 208 -29.61 7.89 -4.35
C ALA A 208 -29.41 6.79 -5.42
N MET A 209 -28.69 5.71 -5.09
CA MET A 209 -28.52 4.57 -6.00
C MET A 209 -29.86 3.94 -6.40
N GLN A 210 -30.81 3.85 -5.46
CA GLN A 210 -32.15 3.35 -5.76
C GLN A 210 -32.92 4.28 -6.72
N ARG A 211 -32.78 5.61 -6.58
CA ARG A 211 -33.38 6.58 -7.51
C ARG A 211 -32.79 6.45 -8.91
N GLU A 212 -31.46 6.33 -9.02
CA GLU A 212 -30.78 6.13 -10.30
C GLU A 212 -31.18 4.82 -10.98
N ALA A 213 -31.33 3.73 -10.21
CA ALA A 213 -31.81 2.46 -10.73
C ALA A 213 -33.26 2.59 -11.27
N ASN A 214 -34.12 3.29 -10.54
CA ASN A 214 -35.51 3.54 -10.96
C ASN A 214 -35.59 4.45 -12.19
N GLU A 215 -34.73 5.46 -12.31
CA GLU A 215 -34.64 6.31 -13.49
C GLU A 215 -34.12 5.53 -14.70
N ALA A 216 -33.08 4.71 -14.53
CA ALA A 216 -32.59 3.84 -15.58
C ALA A 216 -33.67 2.87 -16.07
N ALA A 217 -34.46 2.30 -15.15
CA ALA A 217 -35.59 1.45 -15.49
C ALA A 217 -36.71 2.20 -16.24
N LYS A 218 -36.98 3.47 -15.88
CA LYS A 218 -37.95 4.31 -16.60
C LYS A 218 -37.46 4.65 -18.01
N ARG A 219 -36.18 4.99 -18.16
CA ARG A 219 -35.57 5.27 -19.48
C ARG A 219 -35.62 4.03 -20.37
N ALA A 220 -35.35 2.85 -19.82
CA ALA A 220 -35.46 1.57 -20.53
C ALA A 220 -36.89 1.25 -21.00
N ARG A 221 -37.93 1.65 -20.24
CA ARG A 221 -39.33 1.45 -20.63
C ARG A 221 -39.79 2.37 -21.77
N ASN A 222 -39.18 3.56 -21.86
CA ASN A 222 -39.52 4.58 -22.85
C ASN A 222 -38.73 4.45 -24.16
N LEU A 223 -37.83 3.47 -24.25
CA LEU A 223 -37.14 3.02 -25.48
C LEU A 223 -37.92 1.88 -26.15
#